data_AF-A0A7J6NFQ3-F1
#
_entry.id   AF-A0A7J6NFQ3-F1
#
_cell.length_a   1.000
_cell.length_b   1.000
_cell.length_c   1.000
_cell.angle_alpha   90.00
_cell.angle_beta   90.00
_cell.angle_gamma   90.00
#
_symmetry.space_group_name_H-M   'P 1'
#
loop_
_entity.id
_entity.type
_entity.pdbx_description
1 polymer ?
#
loop_
_entity_poly.entity_id
_entity_poly.type
_entity_poly.pdbx_seq_one_letter_code
_entity_poly.pdbx_strand_id
1 'polypeptide(L)'
;PPQLSLKGKVLERRKVVRVLGVHLDQRMNFRFHVKMTCEAAIQRLGRLRRMGIERAGLSSRGVIATYEKSIIPYISYGVRSWQSVLEDERCQTLLSRVAAYAARLALKAPRRASNSALIALSGLTPPHLVLAGLAAMAGARQDSTLSMHGNGVLNGWSPPEPIGMEGWQLHPLPPWDDGLNIEIKTEEAATAFACLAPSDQAIFTDGSVTPSVHAGAAIAVYSQGSEIHCEGYKLPGHCTIAQCELIAIERAISYACQHRGDAPHGWTI
;
A
#
# COMPACT_ATOMS: atom_id res chain seq x y z
N PRO A 1 -27.37 -29.42 -13.89
CA PRO A 1 -26.07 -28.83 -13.46
C PRO A 1 -25.74 -29.33 -12.03
N PRO A 2 -24.48 -29.60 -11.68
CA PRO A 2 -24.13 -30.20 -10.39
C PRO A 2 -24.45 -29.24 -9.22
N GLN A 3 -25.08 -29.78 -8.17
CA GLN A 3 -25.27 -29.10 -6.89
C GLN A 3 -23.96 -29.17 -6.10
N LEU A 4 -23.41 -28.01 -5.76
CA LEU A 4 -22.22 -27.90 -4.92
C LEU A 4 -22.65 -27.80 -3.46
N SER A 5 -22.10 -28.65 -2.60
CA SER A 5 -22.30 -28.59 -1.15
C SER A 5 -20.98 -28.37 -0.43
N LEU A 6 -21.00 -27.55 0.62
CA LEU A 6 -19.85 -27.29 1.49
C LEU A 6 -20.27 -27.58 2.93
N LYS A 7 -19.58 -28.51 3.60
CA LYS A 7 -19.90 -28.95 4.98
C LYS A 7 -21.38 -29.32 5.15
N GLY A 8 -21.96 -30.04 4.19
CA GLY A 8 -23.36 -30.46 4.21
C GLY A 8 -24.39 -29.38 3.87
N LYS A 9 -23.98 -28.14 3.59
CA LYS A 9 -24.88 -27.07 3.13
C LYS A 9 -24.81 -26.91 1.61
N VAL A 10 -25.95 -26.96 0.94
CA VAL A 10 -26.05 -26.70 -0.49
C VAL A 10 -25.77 -25.22 -0.75
N LEU A 11 -24.82 -24.94 -1.65
CA LEU A 11 -24.46 -23.58 -2.03
C LEU A 11 -25.45 -23.04 -3.06
N GLU A 12 -26.13 -21.95 -2.72
CA GLU A 12 -27.00 -21.23 -3.63
C GLU A 12 -26.17 -20.55 -4.74
N ARG A 13 -26.51 -20.79 -6.00
CA ARG A 13 -25.90 -20.06 -7.13
C ARG A 13 -26.48 -18.65 -7.19
N ARG A 14 -25.64 -17.66 -6.90
CA ARG A 14 -25.97 -16.24 -7.06
C ARG A 14 -25.21 -15.64 -8.24
N LYS A 15 -25.85 -14.72 -8.97
CA LYS A 15 -25.23 -13.99 -10.08
C LYS A 15 -24.15 -13.02 -9.63
N VAL A 16 -24.27 -12.53 -8.39
CA VAL A 16 -23.33 -11.60 -7.76
C VAL A 16 -23.08 -12.06 -6.34
N VAL A 17 -21.81 -12.13 -5.93
CA VAL A 17 -21.39 -12.48 -4.57
C VAL A 17 -20.48 -11.37 -4.04
N ARG A 18 -20.62 -11.02 -2.76
CA ARG A 18 -19.74 -10.04 -2.12
C ARG A 18 -18.63 -10.76 -1.36
N VAL A 19 -17.38 -10.53 -1.73
CA VAL A 19 -16.20 -11.13 -1.11
C VAL A 19 -15.26 -10.00 -0.69
N LEU A 20 -14.90 -9.96 0.60
CA LEU A 20 -14.03 -8.93 1.20
C LEU A 20 -14.45 -7.49 0.85
N GLY A 21 -15.73 -7.23 0.58
CA GLY A 21 -16.21 -5.89 0.21
C GLY A 21 -16.31 -5.61 -1.30
N VAL A 22 -15.73 -6.46 -2.16
CA VAL A 22 -15.85 -6.38 -3.62
C VAL A 22 -17.04 -7.22 -4.09
N HIS A 23 -17.78 -6.74 -5.10
CA HIS A 23 -18.89 -7.48 -5.69
C HIS A 23 -18.38 -8.22 -6.93
N LEU A 24 -18.40 -9.55 -6.88
CA LEU A 24 -17.99 -10.44 -7.94
C LEU A 24 -19.21 -10.82 -8.77
N ASP A 25 -19.31 -10.30 -9.99
CA ASP A 25 -20.33 -10.66 -10.96
C ASP A 25 -19.96 -11.99 -11.65
N GLN A 26 -20.93 -12.79 -12.08
CA GLN A 26 -20.70 -14.07 -12.78
C GLN A 26 -19.76 -13.96 -13.99
N ARG A 27 -19.76 -12.80 -14.67
CA ARG A 27 -18.90 -12.53 -15.84
C ARG A 27 -17.58 -11.85 -15.49
N MET A 28 -17.32 -11.58 -14.21
CA MET A 28 -16.14 -10.85 -13.73
C MET A 28 -15.92 -9.51 -14.45
N ASN A 29 -17.01 -8.82 -14.82
CA ASN A 29 -16.96 -7.52 -15.50
C ASN A 29 -17.02 -6.34 -14.53
N PHE A 30 -17.34 -6.59 -13.24
CA PHE A 30 -17.34 -5.62 -12.14
C PHE A 30 -18.17 -4.35 -12.35
N ARG A 31 -19.05 -4.31 -13.35
CA ARG A 31 -19.92 -3.17 -13.63
C ARG A 31 -20.87 -2.92 -12.47
N PHE A 32 -21.39 -4.01 -11.87
CA PHE A 32 -22.25 -3.91 -10.70
C PHE A 32 -21.48 -3.35 -9.50
N HIS A 33 -20.24 -3.80 -9.30
CA HIS A 33 -19.37 -3.29 -8.24
C HIS A 33 -19.19 -1.77 -8.33
N VAL A 34 -18.75 -1.27 -9.50
CA VAL A 34 -18.51 0.17 -9.72
C VAL A 34 -19.79 0.98 -9.53
N LYS A 35 -20.93 0.48 -10.01
CA LYS A 35 -22.22 1.15 -9.81
C LYS A 35 -22.53 1.31 -8.32
N MET A 36 -22.46 0.23 -7.55
CA MET A 36 -22.76 0.23 -6.11
C MET A 36 -21.80 1.12 -5.32
N THR A 37 -20.50 1.08 -5.62
CA THR A 37 -19.50 1.92 -4.94
C THR A 37 -19.70 3.41 -5.27
N CYS A 38 -19.99 3.74 -6.53
CA CYS A 38 -20.29 5.12 -6.93
C CYS A 38 -21.55 5.67 -6.26
N GLU A 39 -22.63 4.88 -6.21
CA GLU A 39 -23.87 5.27 -5.53
C GLU A 39 -23.63 5.54 -4.03
N ALA A 40 -22.90 4.64 -3.36
CA ALA A 40 -22.54 4.80 -1.96
C ALA A 40 -21.59 6.01 -1.74
N ALA A 41 -20.69 6.30 -2.68
CA ALA A 41 -19.83 7.49 -2.63
C ALA A 41 -20.63 8.79 -2.76
N ILE A 42 -21.57 8.86 -3.71
CA ILE A 42 -22.49 10.00 -3.87
C ILE A 42 -23.33 10.20 -2.62
N GLN A 43 -23.83 9.13 -2.00
CA GLN A 43 -24.58 9.22 -0.74
C GLN A 43 -23.75 9.84 0.39
N ARG A 44 -22.45 9.48 0.51
CA ARG A 44 -21.54 10.07 1.50
C ARG A 44 -21.32 11.57 1.26
N LEU A 45 -21.03 11.96 0.03
CA LEU A 45 -20.93 13.38 -0.35
C LEU A 45 -22.26 14.13 -0.15
N GLY A 46 -23.40 13.47 -0.37
CA GLY A 46 -24.72 14.01 -0.10
C GLY A 46 -25.00 14.24 1.39
N ARG A 47 -24.47 13.40 2.28
CA ARG A 47 -24.50 13.62 3.74
C ARG A 47 -23.65 14.84 4.11
N LEU A 48 -22.43 14.95 3.57
CA LEU A 48 -21.56 16.11 3.77
C LEU A 48 -22.26 17.42 3.35
N ARG A 49 -22.90 17.42 2.17
CA ARG A 49 -23.69 18.56 1.71
C ARG A 49 -24.80 18.94 2.70
N ARG A 50 -25.55 17.94 3.21
CA ARG A 50 -26.68 18.14 4.14
C ARG A 50 -26.25 18.66 5.51
N MET A 51 -25.06 18.27 5.99
CA MET A 51 -24.47 18.82 7.22
C MET A 51 -24.19 20.33 7.10
N GLY A 52 -24.18 20.86 5.87
CA GLY A 52 -23.93 22.27 5.59
C GLY A 52 -22.44 22.51 5.52
N ILE A 53 -21.89 22.52 4.31
CA ILE A 53 -20.48 22.84 4.03
C ILE A 53 -20.09 24.18 4.68
N GLU A 54 -21.01 25.15 4.65
CA GLU A 54 -20.84 26.48 5.27
C GLU A 54 -20.93 26.41 6.80
N ARG A 55 -21.84 25.59 7.37
CA ARG A 55 -21.92 25.36 8.82
C ARG A 55 -20.69 24.64 9.37
N ALA A 56 -20.09 23.78 8.56
CA ALA A 56 -18.86 23.06 8.87
C ALA A 56 -17.59 23.89 8.58
N GLY A 57 -17.71 25.12 8.07
CA GLY A 57 -16.57 25.97 7.73
C GLY A 57 -15.66 25.40 6.63
N LEU A 58 -16.17 24.47 5.81
CA LEU A 58 -15.37 23.79 4.80
C LEU A 58 -15.16 24.68 3.58
N SER A 59 -13.91 25.05 3.34
CA SER A 59 -13.49 25.72 2.11
C SER A 59 -13.66 24.79 0.89
N SER A 60 -13.68 25.38 -0.31
CA SER A 60 -13.66 24.62 -1.57
C SER A 60 -12.51 23.61 -1.61
N ARG A 61 -11.33 24.01 -1.11
CA ARG A 61 -10.17 23.15 -0.96
C ARG A 61 -10.40 22.01 0.03
N GLY A 62 -11.10 22.27 1.13
CA GLY A 62 -11.48 21.25 2.10
C GLY A 62 -12.42 20.18 1.52
N VAL A 63 -13.36 20.57 0.66
CA VAL A 63 -14.25 19.63 -0.05
C VAL A 63 -13.47 18.76 -1.04
N ILE A 64 -12.58 19.37 -1.83
CA ILE A 64 -11.68 18.64 -2.75
C ILE A 64 -10.79 17.68 -1.97
N ALA A 65 -10.15 18.14 -0.90
CA ALA A 65 -9.30 17.30 -0.05
C ALA A 65 -10.11 16.15 0.59
N THR A 66 -11.36 16.39 0.98
CA THR A 66 -12.24 15.33 1.49
C THR A 66 -12.51 14.28 0.41
N TYR A 67 -12.80 14.71 -0.82
CA TYR A 67 -12.98 13.79 -1.94
C TYR A 67 -11.73 12.94 -2.20
N GLU A 68 -10.56 13.57 -2.32
CA GLU A 68 -9.29 12.89 -2.60
C GLU A 68 -8.85 11.97 -1.45
N LYS A 69 -9.04 12.39 -0.19
CA LYS A 69 -8.52 11.65 0.96
C LYS A 69 -9.50 10.64 1.58
N SER A 70 -10.79 10.74 1.28
CA SER A 70 -11.81 9.84 1.86
C SER A 70 -12.64 9.10 0.81
N ILE A 71 -13.02 9.75 -0.28
CA ILE A 71 -13.91 9.15 -1.29
C ILE A 71 -13.10 8.32 -2.29
N ILE A 72 -11.97 8.83 -2.78
CA ILE A 72 -11.10 8.06 -3.67
C ILE A 72 -10.61 6.76 -2.99
N PRO A 73 -10.06 6.77 -1.76
CA PRO A 73 -9.66 5.54 -1.07
C PRO A 73 -10.81 4.55 -0.86
N TYR A 74 -12.01 5.06 -0.59
CA TYR A 74 -13.20 4.23 -0.46
C TYR A 74 -13.55 3.52 -1.79
N ILE A 75 -13.50 4.25 -2.91
CA ILE A 75 -13.79 3.67 -4.23
C ILE A 75 -12.66 2.75 -4.67
N SER A 76 -11.40 3.11 -4.42
CA SER A 76 -10.21 2.38 -4.87
C SER A 76 -9.97 1.07 -4.13
N TYR A 77 -10.80 0.75 -3.13
CA TYR A 77 -10.68 -0.49 -2.39
C TYR A 77 -10.69 -1.70 -3.34
N GLY A 78 -9.62 -2.49 -3.28
CA GLY A 78 -9.45 -3.67 -4.12
C GLY A 78 -9.32 -3.38 -5.63
N VAL A 79 -8.98 -2.15 -6.04
CA VAL A 79 -8.95 -1.75 -7.47
C VAL A 79 -8.15 -2.69 -8.36
N ARG A 80 -7.04 -3.26 -7.88
CA ARG A 80 -6.25 -4.26 -8.61
C ARG A 80 -7.06 -5.47 -9.07
N SER A 81 -8.08 -5.87 -8.31
CA SER A 81 -8.95 -7.03 -8.62
C SER A 81 -10.01 -6.74 -9.70
N TRP A 82 -10.42 -5.48 -9.86
CA TRP A 82 -11.50 -5.10 -10.76
C TRP A 82 -11.09 -4.06 -11.82
N GLN A 83 -9.80 -3.73 -11.93
CA GLN A 83 -9.24 -2.70 -12.80
C GLN A 83 -9.64 -2.82 -14.29
N SER A 84 -9.95 -4.03 -14.77
CA SER A 84 -10.36 -4.27 -16.16
C SER A 84 -11.59 -3.46 -16.58
N VAL A 85 -12.45 -3.08 -15.63
CA VAL A 85 -13.65 -2.29 -15.89
C VAL A 85 -13.35 -0.79 -16.08
N LEU A 86 -12.14 -0.32 -15.76
CA LEU A 86 -11.79 1.10 -15.85
C LEU A 86 -11.73 1.61 -17.30
N GLU A 87 -11.54 0.71 -18.27
CA GLU A 87 -11.56 1.00 -19.70
C GLU A 87 -13.00 1.18 -20.25
N ASP A 88 -14.01 0.75 -19.49
CA ASP A 88 -15.41 0.86 -19.91
C ASP A 88 -15.95 2.29 -19.74
N GLU A 89 -16.29 2.94 -20.86
CA GLU A 89 -16.83 4.32 -20.90
C GLU A 89 -18.03 4.55 -19.98
N ARG A 90 -18.90 3.53 -19.81
CA ARG A 90 -20.07 3.65 -18.92
C ARG A 90 -19.64 3.75 -17.47
N CYS A 91 -18.61 2.99 -17.10
CA CYS A 91 -18.05 3.02 -15.75
C CYS A 91 -17.26 4.31 -15.52
N GLN A 92 -16.48 4.77 -16.52
CA GLN A 92 -15.84 6.07 -16.48
C GLN A 92 -16.84 7.21 -16.28
N THR A 93 -18.01 7.14 -16.95
CA THR A 93 -19.09 8.11 -16.77
C THR A 93 -19.66 8.10 -15.35
N LEU A 94 -19.86 6.91 -14.75
CA LEU A 94 -20.32 6.78 -13.36
C LEU A 94 -19.31 7.36 -12.38
N LEU A 95 -18.03 7.03 -12.54
CA LEU A 95 -16.94 7.56 -11.71
C LEU A 95 -16.86 9.09 -11.84
N SER A 96 -16.93 9.61 -13.07
CA SER A 96 -16.89 11.05 -13.35
C SER A 96 -18.07 11.80 -12.72
N ARG A 97 -19.24 11.17 -12.59
CA ARG A 97 -20.37 11.76 -11.85
C ARG A 97 -20.04 11.95 -10.37
N VAL A 98 -19.27 11.05 -9.75
CA VAL A 98 -18.85 11.19 -8.34
C VAL A 98 -17.88 12.37 -8.20
N ALA A 99 -16.83 12.44 -9.04
CA ALA A 99 -15.88 13.55 -9.04
C ALA A 99 -16.57 14.90 -9.30
N ALA A 100 -17.42 14.95 -10.33
CA ALA A 100 -18.17 16.15 -10.66
C ALA A 100 -19.15 16.57 -9.56
N TYR A 101 -19.69 15.62 -8.78
CA TYR A 101 -20.51 15.95 -7.62
C TYR A 101 -19.68 16.67 -6.54
N ALA A 102 -18.48 16.17 -6.23
CA ALA A 102 -17.56 16.85 -5.31
C ALA A 102 -17.11 18.22 -5.83
N ALA A 103 -16.71 18.31 -7.10
CA ALA A 103 -16.33 19.56 -7.76
C ALA A 103 -17.44 20.60 -7.72
N ARG A 104 -18.70 20.19 -7.95
CA ARG A 104 -19.86 21.08 -7.88
C ARG A 104 -20.07 21.66 -6.49
N LEU A 105 -19.85 20.85 -5.44
CA LEU A 105 -19.91 21.30 -4.06
C LEU A 105 -18.78 22.29 -3.74
N ALA A 106 -17.56 22.00 -4.20
CA ALA A 106 -16.40 22.85 -3.98
C ALA A 106 -16.52 24.21 -4.69
N LEU A 107 -16.90 24.22 -5.96
CA LEU A 107 -16.99 25.42 -6.79
C LEU A 107 -18.30 26.21 -6.63
N LYS A 108 -19.25 25.70 -5.82
CA LYS A 108 -20.63 26.23 -5.74
C LYS A 108 -21.29 26.40 -7.12
N ALA A 109 -20.96 25.50 -8.05
CA ALA A 109 -21.36 25.62 -9.45
C ALA A 109 -22.86 25.28 -9.67
N PRO A 110 -23.50 25.84 -10.71
CA PRO A 110 -24.90 25.58 -10.99
C PRO A 110 -25.16 24.10 -11.32
N ARG A 111 -26.37 23.63 -11.03
CA ARG A 111 -26.77 22.23 -11.23
C ARG A 111 -26.56 21.73 -12.67
N ARG A 112 -26.71 22.62 -13.66
CA ARG A 112 -26.62 22.30 -15.10
C ARG A 112 -25.19 22.30 -15.66
N ALA A 113 -24.18 22.65 -14.86
CA ALA A 113 -22.79 22.62 -15.31
C ALA A 113 -22.40 21.18 -15.73
N SER A 114 -21.68 21.08 -16.85
CA SER A 114 -21.23 19.80 -17.39
C SER A 114 -20.22 19.15 -16.45
N ASN A 115 -20.26 17.82 -16.35
CA ASN A 115 -19.41 17.08 -15.41
C ASN A 115 -17.92 17.21 -15.77
N SER A 116 -17.58 17.20 -17.05
CA SER A 116 -16.21 17.37 -17.53
C SER A 116 -15.66 18.76 -17.20
N ALA A 117 -16.44 19.82 -17.43
CA ALA A 117 -16.01 21.18 -17.09
C ALA A 117 -15.81 21.36 -15.58
N LEU A 118 -16.67 20.76 -14.76
CA LEU A 118 -16.52 20.83 -13.30
C LEU A 118 -15.23 20.18 -12.82
N ILE A 119 -14.92 18.98 -13.31
CA ILE A 119 -13.69 18.25 -12.97
C ILE A 119 -12.48 19.10 -13.37
N ALA A 120 -12.45 19.61 -14.61
CA ALA A 120 -11.38 20.44 -15.13
C ALA A 120 -11.19 21.72 -14.31
N LEU A 121 -12.26 22.47 -14.03
CA LEU A 121 -12.20 23.72 -13.27
C LEU A 121 -11.82 23.52 -11.79
N SER A 122 -12.16 22.37 -11.20
CA SER A 122 -11.75 22.03 -9.84
C SER A 122 -10.30 21.57 -9.72
N GLY A 123 -9.60 21.35 -10.84
CA GLY A 123 -8.27 20.75 -10.87
C GLY A 123 -8.25 19.28 -10.44
N LEU A 124 -9.40 18.59 -10.48
CA LEU A 124 -9.47 17.17 -10.14
C LEU A 124 -9.02 16.33 -11.34
N THR A 125 -8.18 15.34 -11.09
CA THR A 125 -7.85 14.33 -12.09
C THR A 125 -9.07 13.44 -12.36
N PRO A 126 -9.36 13.06 -13.62
CA PRO A 126 -10.41 12.11 -13.94
C PRO A 126 -10.28 10.83 -13.09
N PRO A 127 -11.34 10.41 -12.37
CA PRO A 127 -11.22 9.39 -11.32
C PRO A 127 -10.78 8.03 -11.84
N HIS A 128 -11.13 7.67 -13.08
CA HIS A 128 -10.69 6.41 -13.69
C HIS A 128 -9.16 6.36 -13.90
N LEU A 129 -8.51 7.50 -14.20
CA LEU A 129 -7.06 7.58 -14.33
C LEU A 129 -6.37 7.47 -12.96
N VAL A 130 -6.93 8.11 -11.94
CA VAL A 130 -6.44 7.98 -10.55
C VAL A 130 -6.49 6.52 -10.12
N LEU A 131 -7.63 5.86 -10.36
CA LEU A 131 -7.83 4.45 -10.03
C LEU A 131 -6.90 3.53 -10.84
N ALA A 132 -6.69 3.80 -12.12
CA ALA A 132 -5.76 3.05 -12.95
C ALA A 132 -4.32 3.17 -12.44
N GLY A 133 -3.89 4.37 -12.05
CA GLY A 133 -2.58 4.60 -11.43
C GLY A 133 -2.43 3.86 -10.09
N LEU A 134 -3.45 3.88 -9.24
CA LEU A 134 -3.48 3.10 -7.99
C LEU A 134 -3.39 1.59 -8.25
N ALA A 135 -4.07 1.09 -9.28
CA ALA A 135 -4.03 -0.32 -9.67
C ALA A 135 -2.67 -0.73 -10.22
N ALA A 136 -2.05 0.12 -11.05
CA ALA A 136 -0.70 -0.07 -11.56
C ALA A 136 0.34 -0.09 -10.42
N MET A 137 0.26 0.83 -9.47
CA MET A 137 1.12 0.83 -8.27
C MET A 137 0.91 -0.43 -7.42
N ALA A 138 -0.34 -0.87 -7.25
CA ALA A 138 -0.63 -2.11 -6.52
C ALA A 138 -0.06 -3.35 -7.23
N GLY A 139 -0.13 -3.39 -8.57
CA GLY A 139 0.51 -4.43 -9.38
C GLY A 139 2.02 -4.41 -9.23
N ALA A 140 2.65 -3.24 -9.36
CA ALA A 140 4.10 -3.11 -9.15
C ALA A 140 4.54 -3.56 -7.74
N ARG A 141 3.72 -3.38 -6.70
CA ARG A 141 4.04 -3.89 -5.36
C ARG A 141 3.97 -5.42 -5.23
N GLN A 142 3.14 -6.08 -6.04
CA GLN A 142 2.87 -7.52 -5.96
C GLN A 142 3.77 -8.33 -6.90
N ASP A 143 4.03 -7.77 -8.08
CA ASP A 143 4.56 -8.49 -9.24
C ASP A 143 6.07 -8.25 -9.44
N SER A 144 6.76 -7.45 -8.60
CA SER A 144 8.13 -6.99 -8.87
C SER A 144 9.23 -7.62 -8.02
N THR A 145 10.30 -8.05 -8.70
CA THR A 145 11.68 -7.92 -8.23
C THR A 145 12.00 -6.46 -7.92
N LEU A 146 12.17 -6.13 -6.63
CA LEU A 146 12.46 -4.77 -6.20
C LEU A 146 13.90 -4.37 -6.51
N SER A 147 14.13 -3.59 -7.56
CA SER A 147 15.47 -3.07 -7.85
C SER A 147 15.91 -2.06 -6.79
N MET A 148 16.85 -2.46 -5.94
CA MET A 148 17.48 -1.60 -4.95
C MET A 148 18.71 -0.91 -5.55
N HIS A 149 18.90 0.38 -5.24
CA HIS A 149 20.14 1.10 -5.59
C HIS A 149 20.82 1.53 -4.29
N GLY A 150 21.96 0.92 -3.97
CA GLY A 150 22.72 1.29 -2.77
C GLY A 150 23.42 2.63 -2.96
N ASN A 151 23.26 3.53 -1.98
CA ASN A 151 24.14 4.68 -1.79
C ASN A 151 25.06 4.34 -0.62
N GLY A 152 26.12 3.58 -0.88
CA GLY A 152 27.19 3.40 0.11
C GLY A 152 27.89 4.73 0.34
N VAL A 153 27.64 5.38 1.47
CA VAL A 153 28.49 6.46 1.97
C VAL A 153 29.40 5.81 3.00
N LEU A 154 30.69 5.81 2.68
CA LEU A 154 31.86 5.31 3.43
C LEU A 154 32.50 4.06 2.82
N ASN A 155 33.68 4.31 2.22
CA ASN A 155 34.74 3.36 1.85
C ASN A 155 34.45 2.34 0.73
N GLY A 156 34.67 2.77 -0.52
CA GLY A 156 35.19 1.89 -1.59
C GLY A 156 34.30 0.75 -2.08
N TRP A 157 33.05 0.68 -1.66
CA TRP A 157 32.11 -0.38 -2.03
C TRP A 157 31.40 -0.04 -3.35
N SER A 158 31.35 -1.00 -4.28
CA SER A 158 30.55 -0.86 -5.50
C SER A 158 29.06 -0.94 -5.13
N PRO A 159 28.17 -0.17 -5.78
CA PRO A 159 26.73 -0.31 -5.53
C PRO A 159 26.34 -1.78 -5.74
N PRO A 160 25.62 -2.40 -4.79
CA PRO A 160 25.19 -3.78 -4.96
C PRO A 160 24.37 -3.88 -6.24
N GLU A 161 24.55 -4.96 -6.99
CA GLU A 161 23.69 -5.24 -8.13
C GLU A 161 22.22 -5.15 -7.70
N PRO A 162 21.31 -4.72 -8.58
CA PRO A 162 19.90 -4.64 -8.24
C PRO A 162 19.40 -6.02 -7.81
N ILE A 163 19.19 -6.19 -6.50
CA ILE A 163 18.74 -7.47 -5.94
C ILE A 163 17.25 -7.59 -6.18
N GLY A 164 16.86 -8.47 -7.08
CA GLY A 164 15.47 -8.82 -7.26
C GLY A 164 14.96 -9.63 -6.07
N MET A 165 14.13 -9.03 -5.23
CA MET A 165 13.34 -9.81 -4.27
C MET A 165 12.30 -10.65 -5.02
N GLU A 166 12.31 -11.97 -4.83
CA GLU A 166 11.25 -12.82 -5.36
C GLU A 166 9.89 -12.42 -4.76
N GLY A 167 8.83 -12.51 -5.58
CA GLY A 167 7.48 -12.16 -5.17
C GLY A 167 6.97 -13.01 -4.00
N TRP A 168 5.78 -12.69 -3.49
CA TRP A 168 5.14 -13.45 -2.40
C TRP A 168 5.05 -14.93 -2.75
N GLN A 169 5.93 -15.74 -2.17
CA GLN A 169 5.82 -17.19 -2.20
C GLN A 169 5.00 -17.65 -1.00
N LEU A 170 4.31 -18.77 -1.16
CA LEU A 170 3.80 -19.49 0.00
C LEU A 170 4.99 -19.82 0.88
N HIS A 171 4.82 -19.67 2.19
CA HIS A 171 5.87 -20.01 3.15
C HIS A 171 6.37 -21.43 2.83
N PRO A 172 7.70 -21.65 2.70
CA PRO A 172 8.24 -22.92 2.24
C PRO A 172 7.91 -24.06 3.20
N LEU A 173 7.74 -23.76 4.50
CA LEU A 173 7.25 -24.73 5.46
C LEU A 173 5.72 -24.83 5.40
N PRO A 174 5.17 -26.05 5.36
CA PRO A 174 3.73 -26.23 5.39
C PRO A 174 3.12 -25.74 6.71
N PRO A 175 1.81 -25.40 6.74
CA PRO A 175 1.14 -24.87 7.93
C PRO A 175 1.17 -25.77 9.17
N TRP A 176 1.55 -27.04 9.00
CA TRP A 176 1.58 -28.07 10.04
C TRP A 176 3.00 -28.43 10.48
N ASP A 177 4.02 -27.72 10.00
CA ASP A 177 5.39 -27.85 10.49
C ASP A 177 5.51 -27.16 11.86
N ASP A 178 6.39 -27.67 12.73
CA ASP A 178 6.53 -27.22 14.14
C ASP A 178 7.14 -25.81 14.29
N GLY A 179 7.27 -25.09 13.17
CA GLY A 179 7.79 -23.74 13.08
C GLY A 179 9.32 -23.69 13.05
N LEU A 180 9.84 -22.50 12.76
CA LEU A 180 11.27 -22.22 12.93
C LEU A 180 11.55 -22.02 14.43
N ASN A 181 12.66 -22.56 14.93
CA ASN A 181 13.11 -22.31 16.31
C ASN A 181 13.67 -20.88 16.42
N ILE A 182 12.78 -19.90 16.49
CA ILE A 182 13.10 -18.47 16.58
C ILE A 182 12.69 -17.98 17.96
N GLU A 183 13.65 -17.46 18.72
CA GLU A 183 13.37 -16.75 19.97
C GLU A 183 13.27 -15.24 19.70
N ILE A 184 12.05 -14.72 19.59
CA ILE A 184 11.81 -13.27 19.50
C ILE A 184 11.74 -12.71 20.93
N LYS A 185 12.70 -11.86 21.29
CA LYS A 185 12.73 -11.17 22.60
C LYS A 185 11.57 -10.18 22.74
N THR A 186 11.14 -9.92 23.98
CA THR A 186 10.08 -8.93 24.24
C THR A 186 10.55 -7.51 23.99
N GLU A 187 9.61 -6.57 23.87
CA GLU A 187 9.91 -5.15 23.67
C GLU A 187 10.77 -4.57 24.82
N GLU A 188 10.52 -4.98 26.07
CA GLU A 188 11.31 -4.53 27.22
C GLU A 188 12.75 -5.05 27.14
N ALA A 189 12.93 -6.31 26.75
CA ALA A 189 14.25 -6.91 26.58
C ALA A 189 15.00 -6.28 25.39
N ALA A 190 14.30 -6.00 24.29
CA ALA A 190 14.86 -5.30 23.13
C ALA A 190 15.25 -3.85 23.47
N THR A 191 14.44 -3.15 24.28
CA THR A 191 14.74 -1.79 24.74
C THR A 191 15.93 -1.77 25.68
N ALA A 192 15.99 -2.69 26.65
CA ALA A 192 17.13 -2.84 27.53
C ALA A 192 18.41 -3.16 26.74
N PHE A 193 18.30 -4.05 25.75
CA PHE A 193 19.40 -4.32 24.81
C PHE A 193 19.79 -3.08 24.02
N ALA A 194 18.85 -2.31 23.46
CA ALA A 194 19.17 -1.08 22.71
C ALA A 194 19.88 -0.02 23.58
N CYS A 195 19.54 0.08 24.88
CA CYS A 195 20.24 0.95 25.82
C CYS A 195 21.66 0.45 26.15
N LEU A 196 21.91 -0.86 26.08
CA LEU A 196 23.19 -1.51 26.34
C LEU A 196 24.01 -1.80 25.08
N ALA A 197 23.39 -1.72 23.91
CA ALA A 197 23.95 -1.94 22.58
C ALA A 197 25.23 -1.14 22.31
N PRO A 198 25.49 0.02 22.95
CA PRO A 198 26.81 0.63 22.92
C PRO A 198 27.93 -0.19 23.59
N SER A 199 27.67 -1.39 24.09
CA SER A 199 28.66 -2.29 24.70
C SER A 199 28.76 -3.63 23.97
N ASP A 200 27.72 -4.00 23.21
CA ASP A 200 27.57 -5.26 22.47
C ASP A 200 27.48 -4.99 20.94
N GLN A 201 27.26 -6.04 20.15
CA GLN A 201 27.00 -5.92 18.69
C GLN A 201 25.51 -5.77 18.41
N ALA A 202 25.12 -4.70 17.73
CA ALA A 202 23.72 -4.41 17.38
C ALA A 202 23.59 -3.93 15.93
N ILE A 203 22.51 -4.34 15.26
CA ILE A 203 22.13 -3.83 13.94
C ILE A 203 20.80 -3.09 14.09
N PHE A 204 20.80 -1.81 13.78
CA PHE A 204 19.62 -0.97 13.71
C PHE A 204 19.11 -0.92 12.27
N THR A 205 17.80 -1.00 12.10
CA THR A 205 17.13 -0.97 10.80
C THR A 205 16.18 0.21 10.74
N ASP A 206 16.07 0.87 9.60
CA ASP A 206 15.08 1.93 9.38
C ASP A 206 14.50 1.89 7.96
N GLY A 207 13.18 1.97 7.86
CA GLY A 207 12.44 2.05 6.60
C GLY A 207 11.79 3.43 6.44
N SER A 208 11.97 4.07 5.29
CA SER A 208 11.41 5.41 5.06
C SER A 208 10.58 5.49 3.78
N VAL A 209 9.47 6.24 3.85
CA VAL A 209 8.68 6.64 2.69
C VAL A 209 8.31 8.11 2.83
N THR A 210 8.78 8.91 1.87
CA THR A 210 8.26 10.25 1.61
C THR A 210 7.24 10.15 0.48
N PRO A 211 5.95 10.48 0.74
CA PRO A 211 4.91 10.39 -0.27
C PRO A 211 5.34 11.08 -1.57
N SER A 212 5.26 10.38 -2.69
CA SER A 212 5.56 10.88 -4.05
C SER A 212 7.01 11.35 -4.31
N VAL A 213 7.97 11.13 -3.40
CA VAL A 213 9.36 11.58 -3.60
C VAL A 213 10.36 10.43 -3.49
N HIS A 214 10.41 9.73 -2.36
CA HIS A 214 11.48 8.75 -2.10
C HIS A 214 10.96 7.62 -1.20
N ALA A 215 11.38 6.40 -1.50
CA ALA A 215 11.31 5.27 -0.57
C ALA A 215 12.75 4.80 -0.33
N GLY A 216 13.06 4.38 0.89
CA GLY A 216 14.40 3.94 1.24
C GLY A 216 14.42 2.98 2.42
N ALA A 217 15.53 2.29 2.56
CA ALA A 217 15.81 1.40 3.68
C ALA A 217 17.26 1.63 4.10
N ALA A 218 17.56 1.48 5.39
CA ALA A 218 18.90 1.64 5.90
C ALA A 218 19.20 0.66 7.02
N ILE A 219 20.48 0.35 7.19
CA ILE A 219 21.01 -0.35 8.35
C ILE A 219 22.19 0.42 8.95
N ALA A 220 22.34 0.37 10.26
CA ALA A 220 23.52 0.85 10.97
C ALA A 220 23.97 -0.19 11.98
N VAL A 221 25.24 -0.56 11.93
CA VAL A 221 25.83 -1.62 12.75
C VAL A 221 26.76 -0.99 13.78
N TYR A 222 26.51 -1.32 15.04
CA TYR A 222 27.30 -0.88 16.18
C TYR A 222 28.00 -2.07 16.81
N SER A 223 29.22 -1.86 17.26
CA SER A 223 29.99 -2.82 18.04
C SER A 223 30.80 -2.06 19.08
N GLN A 224 30.68 -2.44 20.35
CA GLN A 224 31.39 -1.79 21.47
C GLN A 224 31.22 -0.25 21.47
N GLY A 225 30.03 0.23 21.11
CA GLY A 225 29.68 1.64 21.24
C GLY A 225 30.15 2.52 20.11
N SER A 226 30.80 1.93 19.11
CA SER A 226 31.17 2.61 17.87
C SER A 226 30.36 2.08 16.70
N GLU A 227 29.95 2.97 15.81
CA GLU A 227 29.38 2.59 14.52
C GLU A 227 30.49 2.00 13.65
N ILE A 228 30.33 0.74 13.25
CA ILE A 228 31.31 0.01 12.44
C ILE A 228 30.90 -0.10 10.98
N HIS A 229 29.61 0.03 10.68
CA HIS A 229 29.08 -0.08 9.32
C HIS A 229 27.73 0.63 9.17
N CYS A 230 27.47 1.19 7.99
CA CYS A 230 26.21 1.83 7.67
C CYS A 230 25.91 1.70 6.18
N GLU A 231 24.68 1.36 5.83
CA GLU A 231 24.23 1.25 4.43
C GLU A 231 22.86 1.91 4.25
N GLY A 232 22.71 2.60 3.13
CA GLY A 232 21.44 3.18 2.70
C GLY A 232 21.06 2.71 1.30
N TYR A 233 19.78 2.40 1.11
CA TYR A 233 19.23 1.88 -0.13
C TYR A 233 18.08 2.77 -0.60
N LYS A 234 18.14 3.20 -1.86
CA LYS A 234 17.03 3.86 -2.54
C LYS A 234 16.12 2.80 -3.18
N LEU A 235 14.85 2.86 -2.83
CA LEU A 235 13.81 1.96 -3.29
C LEU A 235 12.90 2.64 -4.32
N PRO A 236 12.20 1.87 -5.17
CA PRO A 236 11.21 2.42 -6.09
C PRO A 236 10.14 3.23 -5.36
N GLY A 237 9.72 4.36 -5.94
CA GLY A 237 8.75 5.28 -5.31
C GLY A 237 7.34 4.71 -5.10
N HIS A 238 7.06 3.50 -5.58
CA HIS A 238 5.80 2.81 -5.34
C HIS A 238 5.82 1.91 -4.08
N CYS A 239 6.98 1.72 -3.43
CA CYS A 239 7.10 0.93 -2.21
C CYS A 239 6.25 1.49 -1.05
N THR A 240 5.77 0.59 -0.20
CA THR A 240 5.11 0.95 1.07
C THR A 240 6.12 1.03 2.20
N ILE A 241 5.74 1.69 3.30
CA ILE A 241 6.57 1.73 4.51
C ILE A 241 6.93 0.33 4.99
N ALA A 242 5.95 -0.59 5.00
CA ALA A 242 6.18 -1.98 5.37
C ALA A 242 7.18 -2.68 4.46
N GLN A 243 7.17 -2.41 3.14
CA GLN A 243 8.17 -2.95 2.23
C GLN A 243 9.56 -2.38 2.53
N CYS A 244 9.67 -1.09 2.85
CA CYS A 244 10.94 -0.48 3.25
C CYS A 244 11.51 -1.11 4.52
N GLU A 245 10.68 -1.28 5.56
CA GLU A 245 11.07 -1.90 6.84
C GLU A 245 11.51 -3.37 6.65
N LEU A 246 10.73 -4.15 5.89
CA LEU A 246 11.08 -5.54 5.60
C LEU A 246 12.39 -5.67 4.85
N ILE A 247 12.67 -4.73 3.93
CA ILE A 247 13.95 -4.69 3.23
C ILE A 247 15.08 -4.33 4.20
N ALA A 248 14.90 -3.35 5.09
CA ALA A 248 15.91 -3.02 6.08
C ALA A 248 16.26 -4.23 6.97
N ILE A 249 15.26 -5.00 7.39
CA ILE A 249 15.44 -6.26 8.13
C ILE A 249 16.18 -7.31 7.30
N GLU A 250 15.78 -7.52 6.04
CA GLU A 250 16.47 -8.46 5.14
C GLU A 250 17.95 -8.09 4.98
N ARG A 251 18.26 -6.79 4.88
CA ARG A 251 19.64 -6.30 4.81
C ARG A 251 20.43 -6.55 6.09
N ALA A 252 19.82 -6.34 7.25
CA ALA A 252 20.43 -6.66 8.53
C ALA A 252 20.76 -8.15 8.64
N ILE A 253 19.84 -9.03 8.22
CA ILE A 253 20.04 -10.48 8.21
C ILE A 253 21.16 -10.85 7.24
N SER A 254 21.14 -10.31 6.02
CA SER A 254 22.17 -10.53 5.01
C SER A 254 23.55 -10.11 5.51
N TYR A 255 23.67 -8.95 6.17
CA TYR A 255 24.90 -8.49 6.80
C TYR A 255 25.38 -9.44 7.91
N ALA A 256 24.50 -9.85 8.83
CA ALA A 256 24.82 -10.77 9.92
C ALA A 256 25.28 -12.14 9.41
N CYS A 257 24.66 -12.65 8.35
CA CYS A 257 25.05 -13.91 7.70
C CYS A 257 26.46 -13.84 7.08
N GLN A 258 26.82 -12.72 6.46
CA GLN A 258 28.14 -12.53 5.85
C GLN A 258 29.26 -12.40 6.90
N HIS A 259 28.98 -11.76 8.04
CA HIS A 259 29.95 -11.48 9.10
C HIS A 259 29.87 -12.45 10.27
N ARG A 260 29.27 -13.63 10.05
CA ARG A 260 29.04 -14.66 11.07
C ARG A 260 30.33 -15.13 11.76
N GLY A 261 31.47 -15.04 11.07
CA GLY A 261 32.79 -15.47 11.54
C GLY A 261 33.64 -14.41 12.24
N ASP A 262 33.26 -13.13 12.20
CA ASP A 262 34.10 -12.01 12.69
C ASP A 262 33.78 -11.60 14.14
N ALA A 263 32.86 -12.29 14.81
CA ALA A 263 32.46 -11.99 16.18
C ALA A 263 33.28 -12.81 17.20
N PRO A 264 33.74 -12.21 18.33
CA PRO A 264 34.46 -12.93 19.39
C PRO A 264 33.62 -14.04 20.04
N HIS A 265 32.30 -13.95 19.94
CA HIS A 265 31.31 -15.00 20.22
C HIS A 265 30.31 -14.96 19.07
N GLY A 266 30.30 -15.98 18.20
CA GLY A 266 29.58 -15.98 16.92
C GLY A 266 28.12 -15.54 16.98
N TRP A 267 27.63 -14.94 15.89
CA TRP A 267 26.22 -14.57 15.74
C TRP A 267 25.33 -15.83 15.85
N THR A 268 24.66 -16.00 16.99
CA THR A 268 23.50 -16.90 17.12
C THR A 268 22.28 -16.19 16.56
N ILE A 269 21.90 -16.57 15.34
CA ILE A 269 20.63 -16.21 14.68
C ILE A 269 19.54 -17.14 15.22
#